data_AF-A0A3M8FTF0-F1
#
_entry.id   AF-A0A3M8FTF0-F1
#
_cell.length_a   1.000
_cell.length_b   1.000
_cell.length_c   1.000
_cell.angle_alpha   90.00
_cell.angle_beta   90.00
_cell.angle_gamma   90.00
#
_symmetry.space_group_name_H-M   'P 1'
#
loop_
_entity.id
_entity.type
_entity.pdbx_description
1 polymer ?
#
loop_
_entity_poly.entity_id
_entity_poly.type
_entity_poly.pdbx_seq_one_letter_code
_entity_poly.pdbx_strand_id
1 'polypeptide(L)'
;MMLGRSAKSGGGVRRRGGYTLLELMIVLILMGVAAALVIPNVSGSESIRVQTAVRAIAADIMYTQSDALAYQARRAVVFDPASNSYWIAEVADDELDFDADAMYKIDGPEQRFLVDIDSTSGGAAQLISADFDEDEVLIFDELGGPVDGLDSDSPSAGGEILVGGDDGTVYRLIVEPYTGRVVVERVGG
;
A
#
# COMPACT_ATOMS: atom_id res chain seq x y z
N MET A 1 -61.27 -71.40 26.60
CA MET A 1 -61.34 -70.06 27.22
C MET A 1 -60.52 -69.12 26.36
N MET A 2 -61.21 -68.23 25.66
CA MET A 2 -60.71 -67.37 24.57
C MET A 2 -60.61 -65.95 25.11
N LEU A 3 -59.48 -65.26 24.91
CA LEU A 3 -59.21 -63.81 25.03
C LEU A 3 -57.74 -63.66 24.58
N GLY A 4 -57.36 -62.99 23.49
CA GLY A 4 -57.90 -61.78 22.91
C GLY A 4 -56.98 -60.62 23.28
N ARG A 5 -56.03 -60.26 22.41
CA ARG A 5 -55.57 -58.87 22.24
C ARG A 5 -54.73 -58.69 20.98
N SER A 6 -55.37 -58.09 19.98
CA SER A 6 -54.76 -57.51 18.78
C SER A 6 -54.02 -56.22 19.18
N ALA A 7 -52.72 -56.15 18.86
CA ALA A 7 -51.95 -54.93 18.94
C ALA A 7 -52.10 -54.15 17.61
N LYS A 8 -52.83 -53.04 17.65
CA LYS A 8 -52.90 -52.08 16.54
C LYS A 8 -51.59 -51.29 16.52
N SER A 9 -50.75 -51.54 15.51
CA SER A 9 -49.64 -50.66 15.14
C SER A 9 -50.20 -49.37 14.54
N GLY A 10 -50.10 -48.26 15.28
CA GLY A 10 -50.48 -46.93 14.82
C GLY A 10 -49.39 -46.35 13.93
N GLY A 11 -49.46 -46.61 12.63
CA GLY A 11 -48.65 -45.92 11.62
C GLY A 11 -49.05 -44.45 11.53
N GLY A 12 -48.28 -43.57 12.18
CA GLY A 12 -48.42 -42.13 12.03
C GLY A 12 -48.09 -41.71 10.59
N VAL A 13 -49.10 -41.31 9.83
CA VAL A 13 -48.92 -40.73 8.50
C VAL A 13 -48.20 -39.39 8.66
N ARG A 14 -46.91 -39.36 8.31
CA ARG A 14 -46.17 -38.10 8.17
C ARG A 14 -46.79 -37.34 7.00
N ARG A 15 -47.58 -36.30 7.30
CA ARG A 15 -48.07 -35.37 6.28
C ARG A 15 -46.87 -34.67 5.67
N ARG A 16 -46.56 -34.99 4.41
CA ARG A 16 -45.66 -34.18 3.59
C ARG A 16 -46.37 -32.85 3.33
N GLY A 17 -45.96 -31.80 4.03
CA GLY A 17 -46.39 -30.44 3.72
C GLY A 17 -45.78 -30.01 2.39
N GLY A 18 -46.62 -29.53 1.47
CA GLY A 18 -46.20 -28.85 0.25
C GLY A 18 -46.33 -27.34 0.43
N TYR A 19 -45.44 -26.58 -0.19
CA TYR A 19 -45.46 -25.12 -0.17
C TYR A 19 -46.62 -24.57 -1.01
N THR A 20 -47.26 -23.51 -0.54
CA THR A 20 -48.35 -22.85 -1.27
C THR A 20 -47.81 -21.83 -2.27
N LEU A 21 -48.59 -21.50 -3.32
CA LEU A 21 -48.22 -20.44 -4.27
C LEU A 21 -48.02 -19.09 -3.56
N LEU A 22 -48.85 -18.81 -2.55
CA LEU A 22 -48.75 -17.60 -1.73
C LEU A 22 -47.40 -17.53 -1.01
N GLU A 23 -46.95 -18.65 -0.47
CA GLU A 23 -45.67 -18.74 0.26
C GLU A 23 -44.49 -18.50 -0.68
N LEU A 24 -44.54 -19.04 -1.90
CA LEU A 24 -43.52 -18.77 -2.91
C LEU A 24 -43.51 -17.29 -3.32
N MET A 25 -44.69 -16.66 -3.48
CA MET A 25 -44.78 -15.23 -3.79
C MET A 25 -44.20 -14.37 -2.68
N ILE A 26 -44.50 -14.68 -1.41
CA ILE A 26 -43.95 -13.95 -0.27
C ILE A 26 -42.43 -14.11 -0.21
N VAL A 27 -41.89 -15.31 -0.42
CA VAL A 27 -40.44 -15.55 -0.43
C VAL A 27 -39.75 -14.76 -1.54
N LEU A 28 -40.33 -14.71 -2.74
CA LEU A 28 -39.78 -13.92 -3.86
C LEU A 28 -39.81 -12.41 -3.58
N ILE A 29 -40.88 -11.91 -2.96
CA ILE A 29 -40.97 -10.50 -2.54
C ILE A 29 -39.89 -10.20 -1.49
N LEU A 30 -39.73 -11.07 -0.49
CA LEU A 30 -38.71 -10.91 0.55
C LEU A 30 -37.29 -10.99 -0.02
N MET A 31 -37.02 -11.87 -0.99
CA MET A 31 -35.72 -11.91 -1.68
C MET A 31 -35.48 -10.64 -2.50
N GLY A 32 -36.51 -10.10 -3.16
CA GLY A 32 -36.41 -8.83 -3.89
C GLY A 32 -36.08 -7.65 -2.97
N VAL A 33 -36.73 -7.57 -1.81
CA VAL A 33 -36.43 -6.54 -0.79
C VAL A 33 -35.04 -6.76 -0.19
N ALA A 34 -34.66 -8.01 0.12
CA ALA A 34 -33.34 -8.32 0.66
C ALA A 34 -32.21 -7.96 -0.33
N ALA A 35 -32.39 -8.27 -1.62
CA ALA A 35 -31.43 -7.93 -2.66
C ALA A 35 -31.25 -6.40 -2.82
N ALA A 36 -32.31 -5.62 -2.65
CA ALA A 36 -32.25 -4.16 -2.70
C ALA A 36 -31.52 -3.51 -1.50
N LEU A 37 -31.39 -4.23 -0.38
CA LEU A 37 -30.71 -3.74 0.82
C LEU A 37 -29.22 -4.10 0.87
N VAL A 38 -28.71 -4.89 -0.08
CA VAL A 38 -27.28 -5.23 -0.15
C VAL A 38 -26.51 -4.05 -0.74
N ILE A 39 -25.86 -3.28 0.13
CA ILE A 39 -24.86 -2.29 -0.27
C ILE A 39 -23.48 -2.93 -0.07
N PRO A 40 -22.69 -3.16 -1.14
CA PRO A 40 -21.31 -3.59 -0.98
C PRO A 40 -20.49 -2.47 -0.31
N ASN A 41 -19.90 -2.74 0.85
CA ASN A 41 -19.00 -1.81 1.54
C ASN A 41 -17.54 -2.08 1.09
N VAL A 42 -16.95 -1.16 0.32
CA VAL A 42 -15.61 -1.30 -0.28
C VAL A 42 -14.54 -0.47 0.47
N SER A 43 -14.74 -0.24 1.76
CA SER A 43 -13.83 0.54 2.63
C SER A 43 -12.43 -0.06 2.81
N GLY A 44 -12.15 -1.27 2.31
CA GLY A 44 -10.81 -1.88 2.36
C GLY A 44 -9.91 -1.58 1.16
N SER A 45 -10.42 -0.96 0.09
CA SER A 45 -9.63 -0.77 -1.14
C SER A 45 -8.58 0.33 -1.02
N GLU A 46 -8.81 1.35 -0.18
CA GLU A 46 -7.93 2.53 -0.08
C GLU A 46 -6.67 2.21 0.72
N SER A 47 -6.79 1.71 1.95
CA SER A 47 -5.65 1.21 2.74
C SER A 47 -4.75 0.21 1.99
N ILE A 48 -5.30 -0.64 1.12
CA ILE A 48 -4.52 -1.52 0.25
C ILE A 48 -3.72 -0.71 -0.77
N ARG A 49 -4.33 0.29 -1.42
CA ARG A 49 -3.65 1.17 -2.37
C ARG A 49 -2.59 2.05 -1.71
N VAL A 50 -2.84 2.55 -0.50
CA VAL A 50 -1.82 3.23 0.33
C VAL A 50 -0.64 2.29 0.59
N GLN A 51 -0.92 1.05 0.98
CA GLN A 51 0.13 0.06 1.21
C GLN A 51 0.91 -0.26 -0.08
N THR A 52 0.27 -0.23 -1.26
CA THR A 52 0.95 -0.38 -2.54
C THR A 52 1.95 0.75 -2.77
N ALA A 53 1.57 2.01 -2.55
CA ALA A 53 2.49 3.15 -2.68
C ALA A 53 3.66 3.05 -1.69
N VAL A 54 3.40 2.71 -0.43
CA VAL A 54 4.44 2.52 0.59
C VAL A 54 5.44 1.43 0.18
N ARG A 55 4.95 0.32 -0.38
CA ARG A 55 5.83 -0.76 -0.88
C ARG A 55 6.63 -0.33 -2.10
N ALA A 56 6.06 0.49 -2.97
CA ALA A 56 6.76 1.04 -4.13
C ALA A 56 7.91 1.96 -3.70
N ILE A 57 7.64 2.90 -2.76
CA ILE A 57 8.67 3.79 -2.20
C ILE A 57 9.80 2.95 -1.57
N ALA A 58 9.47 1.97 -0.72
CA ALA A 58 10.48 1.10 -0.12
C ALA A 58 11.29 0.32 -1.15
N ALA A 59 10.65 -0.16 -2.23
CA ALA A 59 11.33 -0.87 -3.32
C ALA A 59 12.27 0.06 -4.10
N ASP A 60 11.86 1.29 -4.35
CA ASP A 60 12.66 2.27 -5.07
C ASP A 60 13.85 2.77 -4.22
N ILE A 61 13.70 2.90 -2.90
CA ILE A 61 14.83 3.17 -1.99
C ILE A 61 15.84 2.01 -2.05
N MET A 62 15.37 0.76 -1.93
CA MET A 62 16.25 -0.42 -2.03
C MET A 62 16.92 -0.54 -3.40
N TYR A 63 16.20 -0.18 -4.47
CA TYR A 63 16.77 -0.09 -5.81
C TYR A 63 17.89 0.96 -5.86
N THR A 64 17.62 2.17 -5.35
CA THR A 64 18.59 3.27 -5.31
C THR A 64 19.87 2.88 -4.58
N GLN A 65 19.73 2.27 -3.39
CA GLN A 65 20.85 1.74 -2.61
C GLN A 65 21.64 0.67 -3.39
N SER A 66 20.93 -0.25 -4.04
CA SER A 66 21.55 -1.33 -4.81
C SER A 66 22.28 -0.80 -6.05
N ASP A 67 21.74 0.24 -6.68
CA ASP A 67 22.36 0.88 -7.85
C ASP A 67 23.63 1.63 -7.43
N ALA A 68 23.60 2.36 -6.31
CA ALA A 68 24.77 3.03 -5.75
C ALA A 68 25.93 2.05 -5.50
N LEU A 69 25.61 0.92 -4.88
CA LEU A 69 26.55 -0.19 -4.66
C LEU A 69 27.10 -0.81 -5.95
N ALA A 70 26.23 -1.01 -6.94
CA ALA A 70 26.59 -1.69 -8.18
C ALA A 70 27.52 -0.85 -9.06
N TYR A 71 27.27 0.46 -9.11
CA TYR A 71 28.02 1.39 -9.96
C TYR A 71 29.12 2.15 -9.24
N GLN A 72 29.23 2.00 -7.91
CA GLN A 72 30.13 2.76 -7.06
C GLN A 72 29.99 4.26 -7.32
N ALA A 73 28.75 4.72 -7.36
CA ALA A 73 28.38 6.11 -7.62
C ALA A 73 27.30 6.50 -6.61
N ARG A 74 27.37 7.73 -6.12
CA ARG A 74 26.38 8.25 -5.19
C ARG A 74 25.02 8.36 -5.88
N ARG A 75 23.96 7.98 -5.18
CA ARG A 75 22.58 8.05 -5.65
C ARG A 75 21.71 8.74 -4.62
N ALA A 76 20.73 9.51 -5.08
CA ALA A 76 19.78 10.16 -4.19
C ALA A 76 18.34 9.83 -4.55
N VAL A 77 17.47 9.78 -3.53
CA VAL A 77 16.02 9.87 -3.69
C VAL A 77 15.60 11.24 -3.20
N VAL A 78 15.06 12.05 -4.10
CA VAL A 78 14.59 13.40 -3.81
C VAL A 78 13.08 13.35 -3.69
N PHE A 79 12.56 13.63 -2.50
CA PHE A 79 11.14 13.64 -2.21
C PHE A 79 10.57 15.05 -2.42
N ASP A 80 9.35 15.13 -2.96
CA ASP A 80 8.59 16.37 -3.07
C ASP A 80 7.16 16.12 -2.53
N PRO A 81 6.94 16.36 -1.23
CA PRO A 81 5.61 16.25 -0.62
C PRO A 81 4.58 17.19 -1.24
N ALA A 82 5.00 18.36 -1.72
CA ALA A 82 4.09 19.36 -2.31
C ALA A 82 3.52 18.89 -3.66
N SER A 83 4.33 18.18 -4.45
CA SER A 83 3.93 17.58 -5.72
C SER A 83 3.50 16.11 -5.59
N ASN A 84 3.46 15.55 -4.37
CA ASN A 84 3.15 14.14 -4.10
C ASN A 84 3.97 13.16 -4.96
N SER A 85 5.27 13.40 -5.05
CA SER A 85 6.16 12.67 -5.95
C SER A 85 7.57 12.50 -5.37
N TYR A 86 8.38 11.68 -6.01
CA TYR A 86 9.82 11.62 -5.78
C TYR A 86 10.54 11.21 -7.06
N TRP A 87 11.83 11.50 -7.13
CA TRP A 87 12.68 11.06 -8.23
C TRP A 87 14.01 10.52 -7.73
N ILE A 88 14.68 9.73 -8.59
CA ILE A 88 15.99 9.15 -8.29
C ILE A 88 17.06 9.84 -9.13
N ALA A 89 18.14 10.25 -8.48
CA ALA A 89 19.24 11.01 -9.07
C ALA A 89 20.57 10.23 -9.05
N GLU A 90 21.43 10.50 -10.03
CA GLU A 90 22.88 10.40 -9.87
C GLU A 90 23.37 11.64 -9.12
N VAL A 91 24.22 11.47 -8.10
CA VAL A 91 24.85 12.62 -7.43
C VAL A 91 26.23 12.80 -8.05
N ALA A 92 26.37 13.80 -8.92
CA ALA A 92 27.62 14.10 -9.62
C ALA A 92 28.38 15.29 -8.99
N ASP A 93 27.65 16.26 -8.44
CA ASP A 93 28.14 17.52 -7.89
C ASP A 93 27.37 17.89 -6.60
N ASP A 94 27.56 19.11 -6.10
CA ASP A 94 27.00 19.63 -4.85
C ASP A 94 25.55 20.15 -4.96
N GLU A 95 24.96 20.01 -6.14
CA GLU A 95 23.57 20.39 -6.44
C GLU A 95 22.89 19.25 -7.19
N LEU A 96 21.58 19.11 -6.99
CA LEU A 96 20.73 18.17 -7.73
C LEU A 96 19.82 18.93 -8.68
N ASP A 97 19.99 18.68 -9.98
CA ASP A 97 19.15 19.20 -11.05
C ASP A 97 18.32 18.08 -11.68
N PHE A 98 17.00 18.25 -11.70
CA PHE A 98 16.10 17.21 -12.20
C PHE A 98 16.25 16.93 -13.71
N ASP A 99 16.68 17.90 -14.51
CA ASP A 99 16.89 17.73 -15.96
C ASP A 99 18.23 17.05 -16.26
N ALA A 100 19.27 17.31 -15.46
CA ALA A 100 20.61 16.77 -15.66
C ALA A 100 20.85 15.42 -14.97
N ASP A 101 20.34 15.26 -13.73
CA ASP A 101 20.78 14.20 -12.81
C ASP A 101 19.77 13.07 -12.65
N ALA A 102 18.52 13.27 -13.11
CA ALA A 102 17.49 12.26 -12.98
C ALA A 102 17.86 10.97 -13.73
N MET A 103 17.82 9.86 -13.01
CA MET A 103 18.13 8.55 -13.57
C MET A 103 17.14 8.17 -14.68
N TYR A 104 17.61 7.38 -15.64
CA TYR A 104 16.77 6.91 -16.74
C TYR A 104 15.72 5.88 -16.28
N LYS A 105 14.47 6.05 -16.70
CA LYS A 105 13.39 5.06 -16.55
C LYS A 105 12.60 4.98 -17.85
N ILE A 106 12.57 3.79 -18.46
CA ILE A 106 11.96 3.59 -19.79
C ILE A 106 10.50 4.05 -19.88
N ASP A 107 9.71 3.80 -18.83
CA ASP A 107 8.29 4.14 -18.75
C ASP A 107 8.04 5.45 -17.97
N GLY A 108 9.09 6.18 -17.63
CA GLY A 108 9.02 7.44 -16.90
C GLY A 108 8.70 8.64 -17.80
N PRO A 109 8.17 9.74 -17.24
CA PRO A 109 7.96 10.97 -17.98
C PRO A 109 9.30 11.50 -18.50
N GLU A 110 9.37 11.79 -19.80
CA GLU A 110 10.62 12.17 -20.48
C GLU A 110 11.77 11.18 -20.27
N GLN A 111 11.42 9.91 -20.02
CA GLN A 111 12.33 8.82 -19.69
C GLN A 111 13.14 9.02 -18.40
N ARG A 112 12.61 9.81 -17.47
CA ARG A 112 13.21 10.05 -16.15
C ARG A 112 12.57 9.21 -15.07
N PHE A 113 13.33 8.84 -14.06
CA PHE A 113 12.86 8.12 -12.89
C PHE A 113 12.14 9.08 -11.93
N LEU A 114 11.02 9.62 -12.40
CA LEU A 114 10.05 10.36 -11.61
C LEU A 114 8.86 9.46 -11.30
N VAL A 115 8.49 9.40 -10.03
CA VAL A 115 7.34 8.63 -9.55
C VAL A 115 6.32 9.58 -8.97
N ASP A 116 5.15 9.59 -9.60
CA ASP A 116 3.94 10.21 -9.10
C ASP A 116 3.20 9.21 -8.19
N ILE A 117 2.98 9.58 -6.93
CA ILE A 117 2.38 8.69 -5.92
C ILE A 117 0.88 8.53 -6.15
N ASP A 118 0.21 9.53 -6.75
CA ASP A 118 -1.19 9.43 -7.13
C ASP A 118 -1.38 8.38 -8.22
N SER A 119 -0.53 8.36 -9.25
CA SER A 119 -0.54 7.32 -10.28
C SER A 119 -0.31 5.92 -9.70
N THR A 120 0.61 5.80 -8.75
CA THR A 120 0.97 4.52 -8.11
C THR A 120 -0.14 3.98 -7.20
N SER A 121 -0.83 4.87 -6.48
CA SER A 121 -1.88 4.53 -5.52
C SER A 121 -3.31 4.65 -6.09
N GLY A 122 -3.47 5.13 -7.32
CA GLY A 122 -4.77 5.55 -7.84
C GLY A 122 -5.40 6.67 -7.01
N GLY A 123 -4.59 7.63 -6.55
CA GLY A 123 -4.98 8.80 -5.77
C GLY A 123 -5.37 8.50 -4.32
N ALA A 124 -4.91 7.38 -3.76
CA ALA A 124 -5.25 6.99 -2.38
C ALA A 124 -4.18 7.35 -1.36
N ALA A 125 -2.96 7.63 -1.81
CA ALA A 125 -1.81 7.87 -0.96
C ALA A 125 -1.27 9.29 -1.14
N GLN A 126 -0.94 9.93 -0.02
CA GLN A 126 -0.31 11.23 0.05
C GLN A 126 1.03 11.10 0.77
N LEU A 127 2.10 11.60 0.15
CA LEU A 127 3.35 11.89 0.83
C LEU A 127 3.12 13.08 1.77
N ILE A 128 3.19 12.81 3.07
CA ILE A 128 2.98 13.82 4.12
C ILE A 128 4.29 14.56 4.37
N SER A 129 5.38 13.81 4.52
CA SER A 129 6.72 14.35 4.76
C SER A 129 7.80 13.32 4.43
N ALA A 130 8.99 13.81 4.14
CA ALA A 130 10.24 13.07 4.17
C ALA A 130 11.25 13.95 4.94
N ASP A 131 12.02 13.36 5.84
CA ASP A 131 13.01 14.07 6.65
C ASP A 131 14.25 13.19 6.81
N PHE A 132 15.34 13.67 6.22
CA PHE A 132 16.68 13.07 6.25
C PHE A 132 17.66 14.21 6.52
N ASP A 133 18.15 14.29 7.76
CA ASP A 133 19.12 15.32 8.17
C ASP A 133 18.65 16.76 7.88
N GLU A 134 17.35 17.06 8.12
CA GLU A 134 16.66 18.34 7.87
C GLU A 134 16.33 18.64 6.39
N ASP A 135 16.58 17.69 5.49
CA ASP A 135 16.27 17.77 4.06
C ASP A 135 15.26 16.71 3.60
N GLU A 136 14.70 16.91 2.41
CA GLU A 136 13.79 15.97 1.73
C GLU A 136 14.57 15.01 0.81
N VAL A 137 15.86 14.79 1.07
CA VAL A 137 16.76 14.04 0.19
C VAL A 137 17.44 12.91 0.95
N LEU A 138 17.20 11.67 0.52
CA LEU A 138 17.93 10.49 1.00
C LEU A 138 19.09 10.19 0.06
N ILE A 139 20.32 10.21 0.55
CA ILE A 139 21.53 10.04 -0.26
C ILE A 139 22.23 8.76 0.17
N PHE A 140 22.60 7.92 -0.79
CA PHE A 140 23.45 6.75 -0.58
C PHE A 140 24.84 6.99 -1.16
N ASP A 141 25.86 6.64 -0.37
CA ASP A 141 27.25 6.56 -0.83
C ASP A 141 27.50 5.33 -1.72
N GLU A 142 28.74 5.22 -2.23
CA GLU A 142 29.17 4.11 -3.09
C GLU A 142 29.20 2.75 -2.36
N LEU A 143 29.05 2.76 -1.03
CA LEU A 143 28.99 1.58 -0.15
C LEU A 143 27.55 1.26 0.28
N GLY A 144 26.56 2.00 -0.23
CA GLY A 144 25.14 1.84 0.09
C GLY A 144 24.76 2.32 1.50
N GLY A 145 25.64 3.03 2.18
CA GLY A 145 25.35 3.69 3.45
C GLY A 145 24.69 5.06 3.19
N PRO A 146 23.69 5.47 3.99
CA PRO A 146 23.13 6.80 3.86
C PRO A 146 24.11 7.84 4.42
N VAL A 147 24.25 8.98 3.73
CA VAL A 147 25.11 10.12 4.10
C VAL A 147 24.30 11.40 4.28
N ASP A 148 24.81 12.32 5.10
CA ASP A 148 24.10 13.54 5.54
C ASP A 148 24.17 14.72 4.54
N GLY A 149 24.75 14.52 3.35
CA GLY A 149 24.83 15.56 2.34
C GLY A 149 25.45 15.08 1.02
N LEU A 150 25.19 15.81 -0.07
CA LEU A 150 25.58 15.44 -1.43
C LEU A 150 27.10 15.24 -1.59
N ASP A 151 27.87 16.11 -0.92
CA ASP A 151 29.33 16.13 -0.91
C ASP A 151 29.95 15.63 0.40
N SER A 152 29.14 15.05 1.30
CA SER A 152 29.60 14.60 2.61
C SER A 152 29.88 13.10 2.62
N ASP A 153 30.97 12.69 3.27
CA ASP A 153 31.22 11.29 3.63
C ASP A 153 30.70 10.95 5.05
N SER A 154 30.08 11.92 5.72
CA SER A 154 29.56 11.71 7.08
C SER A 154 28.29 10.87 7.01
N PRO A 155 28.18 9.80 7.84
CA PRO A 155 26.99 8.98 7.87
C PRO A 155 25.77 9.78 8.33
N SER A 156 24.65 9.61 7.62
CA SER A 156 23.34 10.15 7.98
C SER A 156 22.88 9.63 9.34
N ALA A 157 22.10 10.44 10.06
CA ALA A 157 21.37 10.00 11.25
C ALA A 157 20.23 9.00 10.93
N GLY A 158 19.98 8.75 9.65
CA GLY A 158 18.80 8.09 9.14
C GLY A 158 17.67 9.09 8.96
N GLY A 159 16.46 8.59 8.78
CA GLY A 159 15.32 9.46 8.60
C GLY A 159 14.01 8.72 8.44
N GLU A 160 12.94 9.46 8.23
CA GLU A 160 11.62 8.89 8.05
C GLU A 160 10.81 9.55 6.94
N ILE A 161 9.92 8.75 6.36
CA ILE A 161 8.94 9.18 5.37
C ILE A 161 7.56 8.83 5.94
N LEU A 162 6.66 9.80 5.95
CA LEU A 162 5.27 9.61 6.35
C LEU A 162 4.37 9.60 5.11
N VAL A 163 3.59 8.53 4.96
CA VAL A 163 2.63 8.35 3.86
C VAL A 163 1.25 8.11 4.46
N GLY A 164 0.29 8.97 4.10
CA GLY A 164 -1.09 8.92 4.57
C GLY A 164 -2.07 8.50 3.48
N GLY A 165 -3.28 8.11 3.89
CA GLY A 165 -4.46 8.04 3.03
C GLY A 165 -5.65 8.78 3.63
N ASP A 166 -6.63 9.09 2.80
CA ASP A 166 -7.85 9.81 3.20
C ASP A 166 -8.69 9.06 4.25
N ASP A 167 -8.51 7.74 4.33
CA ASP A 167 -9.12 6.87 5.34
C ASP A 167 -8.49 7.00 6.74
N GLY A 168 -7.50 7.88 6.91
CA GLY A 168 -6.77 8.09 8.16
C GLY A 168 -5.63 7.09 8.39
N THR A 169 -5.42 6.14 7.46
CA THR A 169 -4.26 5.25 7.52
C THR A 169 -2.99 6.06 7.35
N VAL A 170 -2.01 5.83 8.23
CA VAL A 170 -0.68 6.43 8.11
C VAL A 170 0.37 5.35 8.26
N TYR A 171 1.31 5.31 7.31
CA TYR A 171 2.52 4.50 7.36
C TYR A 171 3.73 5.40 7.57
N ARG A 172 4.66 4.91 8.37
CA ARG A 172 5.99 5.47 8.54
C ARG A 172 7.00 4.50 7.95
N LEU A 173 7.84 4.98 7.05
CA LEU A 173 9.02 4.28 6.57
C LEU A 173 10.22 4.87 7.28
N ILE A 174 10.99 4.06 7.99
CA ILE A 174 12.20 4.46 8.70
C ILE A 174 13.39 3.91 7.93
N VAL A 175 14.36 4.77 7.62
CA VAL A 175 15.64 4.36 7.04
C VAL A 175 16.68 4.36 8.16
N GLU A 176 17.22 3.19 8.47
CA GLU A 176 18.22 3.05 9.53
C GLU A 176 19.55 3.72 9.12
N PRO A 177 20.21 4.44 10.04
CA PRO A 177 21.54 5.02 9.79
C PRO A 177 22.54 3.93 9.43
N TYR A 178 23.60 4.31 8.71
CA TYR A 178 24.71 3.46 8.23
C TYR A 178 24.33 2.33 7.26
N THR A 179 23.18 1.68 7.42
CA THR A 179 22.78 0.49 6.65
C THR A 179 21.77 0.77 5.57
N GLY A 180 21.07 1.91 5.63
CA GLY A 180 20.02 2.24 4.66
C GLY A 180 18.79 1.34 4.75
N ARG A 181 18.70 0.49 5.78
CA ARG A 181 17.63 -0.51 5.88
C ARG A 181 16.29 0.18 6.10
N VAL A 182 15.34 -0.13 5.23
CA VAL A 182 13.97 0.39 5.30
C VAL A 182 13.11 -0.51 6.21
N VAL A 183 12.48 0.10 7.22
CA VAL A 183 11.49 -0.53 8.09
C VAL A 183 10.16 0.20 7.91
N VAL A 184 9.09 -0.56 7.66
CA VAL A 184 7.76 0.01 7.45
C VAL A 184 6.86 -0.30 8.63
N GLU A 185 6.25 0.72 9.20
CA GLU A 185 5.34 0.63 10.34
C GLU A 185 4.02 1.34 10.02
N ARG A 186 2.90 0.76 10.45
CA ARG A 186 1.62 1.49 10.45
C ARG A 186 1.48 2.23 11.77
N VAL A 187 1.26 3.55 11.70
CA VAL A 187 1.22 4.45 12.87
C VAL A 187 -0.13 5.14 13.06
N GLY A 188 -1.01 5.10 12.05
CA GLY A 188 -2.37 5.65 12.10
C GLY A 188 -3.42 4.77 11.40
N GLY A 189 -4.68 4.92 11.83
CA GLY A 189 -5.83 4.14 11.35
C GLY A 189 -6.88 3.91 12.43
#